data_AF-A0AAJ2Y3Q7-F1
#
_entry.id   AF-A0AAJ2Y3Q7-F1
#
_cell.length_a   1.000
_cell.length_b   1.000
_cell.length_c   1.000
_cell.angle_alpha   90.00
_cell.angle_beta   90.00
_cell.angle_gamma   90.00
#
_symmetry.space_group_name_H-M   'P 1'
#
loop_
_entity.id
_entity.type
_entity.pdbx_description
1 polymer ?
#
loop_
_entity_poly.entity_id
_entity_poly.type
_entity_poly.pdbx_seq_one_letter_code
_entity_poly.pdbx_strand_id
1 'polypeptide(L)'
;MDLKPIVVNKYKEPYDVYIGRGSKWGNPFTHIKDKQTKAEFIVSTREESIEKFREYIIERISCGEVKIDELLELAGKRLGCFCKPKSCHGDVLVEIVSAILDELPDDNQG
;
A
#
# COMPACT_ATOMS: atom_id res chain seq x y z
N MET A 1 16.85 6.07 -12.12
CA MET A 1 16.49 4.86 -11.36
C MET A 1 14.98 4.84 -11.31
N ASP A 2 14.33 3.69 -11.53
CA ASP A 2 12.87 3.62 -11.42
C ASP A 2 12.50 3.77 -9.93
N LEU A 3 11.93 4.93 -9.58
CA LEU A 3 11.53 5.25 -8.22
C LEU A 3 10.13 4.72 -7.90
N LYS A 4 9.46 4.05 -8.85
CA LYS A 4 8.13 3.49 -8.60
C LYS A 4 8.28 2.21 -7.76
N PRO A 5 7.64 2.13 -6.58
CA PRO A 5 7.64 0.90 -5.80
C PRO A 5 6.94 -0.23 -6.56
N ILE A 6 7.27 -1.47 -6.18
CA ILE A 6 6.58 -2.66 -6.70
C ILE A 6 6.08 -3.52 -5.56
N VAL A 7 4.96 -4.22 -5.75
CA VAL A 7 4.45 -5.17 -4.77
C VAL A 7 4.88 -6.59 -5.13
N VAL A 8 5.48 -7.29 -4.18
CA VAL A 8 5.99 -8.65 -4.37
C VAL A 8 5.34 -9.61 -3.37
N ASN A 9 5.30 -10.90 -3.71
CA ASN A 9 4.89 -11.90 -2.74
C ASN A 9 6.04 -12.15 -1.76
N LYS A 10 5.82 -11.83 -0.48
CA LYS A 10 6.84 -11.92 0.57
C LYS A 10 7.45 -13.32 0.78
N TYR A 11 6.75 -14.38 0.37
CA TYR A 11 7.22 -15.77 0.48
C TYR A 11 7.89 -16.29 -0.78
N LYS A 12 7.80 -15.55 -1.89
CA LYS A 12 8.40 -15.94 -3.17
C LYS A 12 9.60 -15.10 -3.56
N GLU A 13 9.68 -13.89 -3.01
CA GLU A 13 10.61 -12.87 -3.44
C GLU A 13 11.11 -12.03 -2.26
N PRO A 14 12.34 -11.51 -2.32
CA PRO A 14 12.83 -10.56 -1.32
C PRO A 14 12.02 -9.27 -1.38
N TYR A 15 11.91 -8.59 -0.24
CA TYR A 15 11.20 -7.32 -0.10
C TYR A 15 11.95 -6.39 0.87
N ASP A 16 11.74 -5.09 0.71
CA ASP A 16 12.36 -4.06 1.56
C ASP A 16 11.41 -3.64 2.70
N VAL A 17 10.12 -3.48 2.39
CA VAL A 17 9.11 -3.00 3.35
C VAL A 17 7.97 -4.00 3.42
N TYR A 18 7.68 -4.52 4.62
CA TYR A 18 6.50 -5.36 4.83
C TYR A 18 5.24 -4.50 4.97
N ILE A 19 4.25 -4.75 4.12
CA ILE A 19 2.99 -3.98 4.07
C ILE A 19 1.76 -4.82 4.46
N GLY A 20 1.95 -6.04 4.95
CA GLY A 20 0.84 -6.90 5.35
C GLY A 20 0.17 -6.45 6.66
N ARG A 21 -0.91 -7.13 7.06
CA ARG A 21 -1.65 -6.82 8.29
C ARG A 21 -0.72 -6.81 9.52
N GLY A 22 -0.93 -5.81 10.40
CA GLY A 22 -0.08 -5.54 11.56
C GLY A 22 1.13 -4.65 11.27
N SER A 23 1.34 -4.24 10.01
CA SER A 23 2.24 -3.15 9.65
C SER A 23 1.48 -1.83 9.57
N LYS A 24 2.22 -0.71 9.55
CA LYS A 24 1.69 0.63 9.30
C LYS A 24 0.86 0.73 8.01
N TRP A 25 1.26 -0.02 6.98
CA TRP A 25 0.65 -0.03 5.65
C TRP A 25 -0.33 -1.19 5.44
N GLY A 26 -0.72 -1.86 6.52
CA GLY A 26 -1.62 -3.01 6.49
C GLY A 26 -3.05 -2.61 6.17
N ASN A 27 -3.71 -3.38 5.31
CA ASN A 27 -5.15 -3.21 5.07
C ASN A 27 -5.96 -3.63 6.32
N PRO A 28 -6.82 -2.76 6.91
CA PRO A 28 -7.68 -3.11 8.04
C PRO A 28 -8.95 -3.85 7.62
N PHE A 29 -9.28 -3.91 6.33
CA PHE A 29 -10.46 -4.62 5.78
C PHE A 29 -10.10 -6.03 5.32
N THR A 30 -11.00 -7.00 5.46
CA THR A 30 -10.85 -8.38 4.94
C THR A 30 -12.13 -8.90 4.33
N HIS A 31 -12.04 -9.73 3.29
CA HIS A 31 -13.17 -10.51 2.78
C HIS A 31 -13.25 -11.92 3.37
N ILE A 32 -12.28 -12.29 4.22
CA ILE A 32 -12.21 -13.60 4.87
C ILE A 32 -13.20 -13.59 6.03
N LYS A 33 -14.27 -14.39 5.92
CA LYS A 33 -15.36 -14.48 6.91
C LYS A 33 -15.27 -15.72 7.79
N ASP A 34 -14.61 -16.76 7.29
CA ASP A 34 -14.52 -18.10 7.87
C ASP A 34 -13.38 -18.26 8.88
N LYS A 35 -12.52 -17.24 9.04
CA LYS A 35 -11.34 -17.28 9.92
C LYS A 35 -11.12 -15.95 10.59
N GLN A 36 -10.62 -16.00 11.83
CA GLN A 36 -10.16 -14.79 12.51
C GLN A 36 -8.89 -14.28 11.84
N THR A 37 -8.91 -12.99 11.49
CA THR A 37 -7.75 -12.29 10.94
C THR A 37 -7.46 -11.06 11.79
N LYS A 38 -6.28 -10.45 11.61
CA LYS A 38 -5.95 -9.15 12.23
C LYS A 38 -6.63 -7.94 11.56
N ALA A 39 -7.70 -8.18 10.81
CA ALA A 39 -8.51 -7.13 10.20
C ALA A 39 -9.47 -6.55 11.24
N GLU A 40 -9.73 -5.26 11.16
CA GLU A 40 -10.72 -4.58 12.00
C GLU A 40 -12.12 -4.69 11.38
N PHE A 41 -12.20 -4.78 10.04
CA PHE A 41 -13.46 -4.77 9.31
C PHE A 41 -13.58 -5.95 8.35
N ILE A 42 -14.78 -6.52 8.26
CA ILE A 42 -15.10 -7.60 7.32
C ILE A 42 -16.02 -7.05 6.22
N VAL A 43 -15.62 -7.27 4.97
CA VAL A 43 -16.33 -6.87 3.75
C VAL A 43 -16.70 -8.09 2.91
N SER A 44 -17.40 -7.91 1.80
CA SER A 44 -17.91 -9.02 0.99
C SER A 44 -16.88 -9.58 0.03
N THR A 45 -16.05 -8.74 -0.61
CA THR A 45 -15.12 -9.16 -1.66
C THR A 45 -13.70 -8.62 -1.48
N ARG A 46 -12.73 -9.22 -2.18
CA ARG A 46 -11.33 -8.75 -2.16
C ARG A 46 -11.25 -7.34 -2.73
N GLU A 47 -12.00 -7.08 -3.78
CA GLU A 47 -12.05 -5.83 -4.50
C GLU A 47 -12.63 -4.73 -3.59
N GLU A 48 -13.73 -5.01 -2.89
CA GLU A 48 -14.28 -4.11 -1.87
C GLU A 48 -13.28 -3.84 -0.75
N SER A 49 -12.52 -4.86 -0.31
CA SER A 49 -11.49 -4.71 0.71
C SER A 49 -10.34 -3.81 0.25
N ILE A 50 -10.02 -3.78 -1.04
CA ILE A 50 -8.98 -2.93 -1.61
C ILE A 50 -9.51 -1.51 -1.80
N GLU A 51 -10.75 -1.36 -2.27
CA GLU A 51 -11.38 -0.05 -2.44
C GLU A 51 -11.57 0.66 -1.09
N LYS A 52 -12.03 -0.06 -0.06
CA LYS A 52 -12.11 0.47 1.30
C LYS A 52 -10.75 0.85 1.88
N PHE A 53 -9.70 0.12 1.51
CA PHE A 53 -8.35 0.52 1.89
C PHE A 53 -7.90 1.80 1.18
N ARG A 54 -8.28 1.99 -0.09
CA ARG A 54 -8.01 3.23 -0.83
C ARG A 54 -8.69 4.43 -0.17
N GLU A 55 -9.98 4.33 0.13
CA GLU A 55 -10.71 5.37 0.87
C GLU A 55 -10.02 5.68 2.21
N TYR A 56 -9.70 4.63 2.97
CA TYR A 56 -9.05 4.74 4.27
C TYR A 56 -7.69 5.43 4.23
N ILE A 57 -6.81 5.05 3.30
CA ILE A 57 -5.48 5.66 3.24
C ILE A 57 -5.56 7.11 2.75
N ILE A 58 -6.45 7.43 1.81
CA ILE A 58 -6.66 8.80 1.32
C ILE A 58 -7.16 9.69 2.46
N GLU A 59 -8.17 9.25 3.22
CA GLU A 59 -8.69 9.99 4.37
C GLU A 59 -7.59 10.29 5.39
N ARG A 60 -6.74 9.29 5.70
CA ARG A 60 -5.62 9.44 6.63
C ARG A 60 -4.54 10.39 6.12
N ILE A 61 -4.32 10.46 4.81
CA ILE A 61 -3.44 11.46 4.21
C ILE A 61 -4.09 12.85 4.33
N SER A 62 -5.37 12.98 3.98
CA SER A 62 -6.10 14.26 4.00
C SER A 62 -6.23 14.86 5.41
N CYS A 63 -6.37 14.05 6.46
CA CYS A 63 -6.41 14.51 7.84
C CYS A 63 -5.02 14.68 8.48
N GLY A 64 -3.94 14.33 7.76
CA GLY A 64 -2.55 14.48 8.21
C GLY A 64 -2.04 13.37 9.14
N GLU A 65 -2.79 12.28 9.31
CA GLU A 65 -2.33 11.10 10.05
C GLU A 65 -1.21 10.34 9.32
N VAL A 66 -1.22 10.36 7.99
CA VAL A 66 -0.17 9.82 7.12
C VAL A 66 0.45 10.98 6.36
N LYS A 67 1.75 11.21 6.57
CA LYS A 67 2.48 12.28 5.88
C LYS A 67 2.95 11.82 4.51
N ILE A 68 3.06 12.77 3.60
CA ILE A 68 3.62 12.54 2.25
C ILE A 68 5.05 12.01 2.32
N ASP A 69 5.89 12.53 3.23
CA ASP A 69 7.26 12.04 3.43
C ASP A 69 7.30 10.54 3.77
N GLU A 70 6.35 10.07 4.57
CA GLU A 70 6.27 8.66 4.96
C GLU A 70 5.86 7.76 3.78
N LEU A 71 5.06 8.28 2.85
CA LEU A 71 4.75 7.58 1.60
C LEU A 71 5.96 7.57 0.67
N LEU A 72 6.70 8.68 0.59
CA LEU A 72 7.91 8.80 -0.22
C LEU A 72 9.03 7.87 0.25
N GLU A 73 9.06 7.44 1.52
CA GLU A 73 9.96 6.37 2.00
C GLU A 73 9.75 5.03 1.28
N LEU A 74 8.58 4.82 0.68
CA LEU A 74 8.27 3.65 -0.13
C LEU A 74 8.82 3.76 -1.56
N ALA A 75 9.25 4.93 -2.02
CA ALA A 75 9.78 5.11 -3.36
C ALA A 75 10.96 4.16 -3.63
N GLY A 76 10.91 3.48 -4.78
CA GLY A 76 11.89 2.51 -5.23
C GLY A 76 11.96 1.23 -4.37
N LYS A 77 11.03 1.01 -3.43
CA LYS A 77 11.02 -0.17 -2.56
C LYS A 77 10.20 -1.31 -3.13
N ARG A 78 10.61 -2.53 -2.78
CA ARG A 78 9.83 -3.76 -2.95
C ARG A 78 8.93 -3.94 -1.74
N LEU A 79 7.63 -3.77 -1.93
CA LEU A 79 6.60 -3.87 -0.90
C LEU A 79 6.15 -5.33 -0.75
N GLY A 80 6.50 -5.95 0.38
CA GLY A 80 6.20 -7.34 0.68
C GLY A 80 4.76 -7.52 1.19
N CYS A 81 3.93 -8.21 0.41
CA CYS A 81 2.60 -8.66 0.82
C CYS A 81 2.40 -10.15 0.52
N PHE A 82 1.42 -10.80 1.12
CA PHE A 82 1.09 -12.21 0.82
C PHE A 82 0.05 -12.35 -0.30
N CYS A 83 -0.63 -11.27 -0.71
CA CYS A 83 -1.76 -11.32 -1.65
C CYS A 83 -1.33 -11.56 -3.12
N LYS A 84 -0.16 -11.06 -3.53
CA LYS A 84 0.35 -11.26 -4.89
C LYS A 84 0.49 -12.75 -5.20
N PRO A 85 0.15 -13.21 -6.42
CA PRO A 85 -0.11 -12.43 -7.63
C PRO A 85 -1.55 -11.91 -7.79
N LYS A 86 -2.45 -12.16 -6.84
CA LYS A 86 -3.82 -11.59 -6.88
C LYS A 86 -3.78 -10.10 -6.55
N SER A 87 -4.89 -9.40 -6.83
CA SER A 87 -5.06 -7.99 -6.47
C SER A 87 -4.67 -7.73 -5.02
N CYS A 88 -3.91 -6.67 -4.79
CA CYS A 88 -3.32 -6.37 -3.49
C CYS A 88 -3.60 -4.92 -3.10
N HIS A 89 -3.78 -4.68 -1.81
CA HIS A 89 -3.89 -3.31 -1.28
C HIS A 89 -2.61 -2.50 -1.52
N GLY A 90 -1.46 -3.17 -1.61
CA GLY A 90 -0.19 -2.54 -1.96
C GLY A 90 -0.21 -1.89 -3.34
N ASP A 91 -1.07 -2.34 -4.25
CA ASP A 91 -1.21 -1.72 -5.57
C ASP A 91 -1.71 -0.26 -5.44
N VAL A 92 -2.55 0.01 -4.44
CA VAL A 92 -3.01 1.37 -4.11
C VAL A 92 -1.87 2.24 -3.57
N LEU A 93 -0.99 1.67 -2.74
CA LEU A 93 0.19 2.41 -2.25
C LEU A 93 1.14 2.76 -3.40
N VAL A 94 1.34 1.83 -4.34
CA VAL A 94 2.16 2.09 -5.53
C VAL A 94 1.56 3.20 -6.38
N GLU A 95 0.24 3.18 -6.60
CA GLU A 95 -0.48 4.23 -7.34
C GLU A 95 -0.28 5.61 -6.69
N ILE A 96 -0.52 5.72 -5.38
CA ILE A 96 -0.38 6.98 -4.64
C ILE A 96 1.07 7.48 -4.66
N VAL A 97 2.04 6.62 -4.37
CA VAL A 97 3.46 7.01 -4.35
C VAL A 97 3.91 7.43 -5.75
N SER A 98 3.48 6.72 -6.79
CA SER A 98 3.81 7.08 -8.18
C SER A 98 3.21 8.43 -8.55
N ALA A 99 1.95 8.70 -8.17
CA ALA A 99 1.31 9.99 -8.42
C ALA A 99 2.05 11.14 -7.70
N ILE A 100 2.48 10.94 -6.45
CA ILE A 100 3.28 11.94 -5.73
C ILE A 100 4.61 12.19 -6.45
N LEU A 101 5.33 11.13 -6.85
CA LEU A 101 6.61 11.24 -7.55
C LEU A 101 6.49 11.94 -8.90
N ASP A 102 5.41 11.67 -9.64
CA ASP A 102 5.16 12.27 -10.95
C ASP A 102 4.84 13.79 -10.84
N GLU A 103 4.43 14.28 -9.67
CA GLU A 103 4.14 15.70 -9.37
C GLU A 103 5.33 16.45 -8.73
N LEU A 104 6.40 15.74 -8.33
CA LEU A 104 7.60 16.41 -7.81
C LEU A 104 8.35 17.07 -8.97
N PRO A 105 8.72 18.36 -8.85
CA PRO A 105 9.53 19.00 -9.88
C PRO A 105 10.88 18.28 -9.99
N ASP A 106 11.32 17.99 -11.21
CA ASP A 106 12.70 17.57 -11.47
C ASP A 106 13.62 18.68 -10.92
N ASP A 107 14.30 18.41 -9.81
CA ASP A 107 15.40 19.22 -9.27
C ASP A 107 16.63 19.12 -10.20
N ASN A 108 16.44 19.54 -11.45
CA ASN A 108 17.50 19.81 -12.41
C ASN A 108 17.31 21.23 -13.00
N GLN A 109 17.20 22.20 -12.11
CA GLN A 109 17.57 23.59 -12.38
C GLN A 109 18.67 24.01 -11.40
N GLY A 110 19.91 23.65 -11.74
CA GLY A 110 21.14 24.13 -11.14
C GLY A 110 22.26 24.03 -12.16
#